data_AF-A0A3D1H880-F1
#
_entry.id   AF-A0A3D1H880-F1
#
_cell.length_a   1.000
_cell.length_b   1.000
_cell.length_c   1.000
_cell.angle_alpha   90.00
_cell.angle_beta   90.00
_cell.angle_gamma   90.00
#
_symmetry.space_group_name_H-M   'P 1'
#
loop_
_entity.id
_entity.type
_entity.pdbx_description
1 polymer ?
#
loop_
_entity_poly.entity_id
_entity_poly.type
_entity_poly.pdbx_seq_one_letter_code
_entity_poly.pdbx_strand_id
1 'polypeptide(L)'
;MIFSFSGCSRDCTEFRTYIKYIPLEKTITEIRSSFKVDVPKTLDNPKKIYIYGKYLFIVDEFKGFQIVDNSDVNNPMPLHFIHLDGCTDVSVNNGIIYANQGPDIVSLSIDNLANIQLTGRVQNVMNTALMIGNNFIYDYDKVEVTEEVPCGSSAFRSGRNDFFSAEKNDFSITNTGSSGGNNSGTGGSLARMSFVEGILYLVDNTSLTTIEVTNGFKTLYTGNIGFEIETIFGTASHLFIGTSTGMLIYNRNNGYQPTYLSGISHARGCDPVAVQGNYAYVTVRGNGNCGEANNELLV
;
A
#
# COMPACT_ATOMS: atom_id res chain seq x y z
N MET A 1 -17.75 0.72 70.27
CA MET A 1 -17.08 -0.20 69.33
C MET A 1 -17.67 0.08 67.96
N ILE A 2 -16.96 0.84 67.13
CA ILE A 2 -17.41 1.21 65.78
C ILE A 2 -17.06 0.02 64.88
N PHE A 3 -18.08 -0.62 64.32
CA PHE A 3 -17.92 -1.67 63.31
C PHE A 3 -17.68 -1.00 61.96
N SER A 4 -16.43 -1.04 61.49
CA SER A 4 -16.09 -0.71 60.10
C SER A 4 -16.41 -1.92 59.22
N PHE A 5 -17.43 -1.80 58.36
CA PHE A 5 -17.66 -2.78 57.29
C PHE A 5 -16.69 -2.49 56.16
N SER A 6 -15.68 -3.35 55.98
CA SER A 6 -14.92 -3.42 54.73
C SER A 6 -15.83 -4.04 53.67
N GLY A 7 -16.41 -3.21 52.81
CA GLY A 7 -17.14 -3.71 51.63
C GLY A 7 -16.19 -4.49 50.73
N CYS A 8 -16.57 -5.71 50.34
CA CYS A 8 -15.90 -6.45 49.29
C CYS A 8 -15.96 -5.64 47.99
N SER A 9 -14.82 -5.27 47.41
CA SER A 9 -14.77 -4.97 45.99
C SER A 9 -15.23 -6.23 45.26
N ARG A 10 -16.39 -6.18 44.59
CA ARG A 10 -16.76 -7.25 43.66
C ARG A 10 -15.74 -7.19 42.53
N ASP A 11 -14.91 -8.21 42.42
CA ASP A 11 -14.10 -8.43 41.22
C ASP A 11 -15.07 -8.58 40.06
N CYS A 12 -15.24 -7.50 39.29
CA CYS A 12 -16.08 -7.46 38.11
C CYS A 12 -15.23 -7.93 36.94
N THR A 13 -15.67 -8.98 36.27
CA THR A 13 -15.10 -9.45 35.01
C THR A 13 -16.16 -9.40 33.91
N GLU A 14 -15.71 -9.16 32.69
CA GLU A 14 -16.54 -9.18 31.49
C GLU A 14 -15.84 -9.99 30.39
N PHE A 15 -16.61 -10.67 29.56
CA PHE A 15 -16.08 -11.32 28.35
C PHE A 15 -15.96 -10.28 27.25
N ARG A 16 -14.78 -10.16 26.64
CA ARG A 16 -14.56 -9.34 25.45
C ARG A 16 -14.14 -10.21 24.29
N THR A 17 -14.83 -10.04 23.17
CA THR A 17 -14.53 -10.71 21.90
C THR A 17 -13.82 -9.74 20.97
N TYR A 18 -12.70 -10.16 20.37
CA TYR A 18 -11.94 -9.35 19.43
C TYR A 18 -11.21 -10.21 18.38
N ILE A 19 -10.83 -9.58 17.26
CA ILE A 19 -10.03 -10.23 16.23
C ILE A 19 -8.55 -10.09 16.60
N LYS A 20 -7.88 -11.24 16.75
CA LYS A 20 -6.44 -11.37 16.91
C LYS A 20 -5.81 -11.69 15.57
N TYR A 21 -4.76 -10.95 15.21
CA TYR A 21 -3.96 -11.18 14.01
C TYR A 21 -2.71 -11.97 14.38
N ILE A 22 -2.54 -13.16 13.79
CA ILE A 22 -1.39 -14.03 14.03
C ILE A 22 -0.49 -13.94 12.78
N PRO A 23 0.75 -13.45 12.89
CA PRO A 23 1.62 -13.30 11.72
C PRO A 23 1.99 -14.67 11.15
N LEU A 24 1.86 -14.80 9.84
CA LEU A 24 2.40 -15.92 9.08
C LEU A 24 3.74 -15.53 8.48
N GLU A 25 4.74 -16.36 8.72
CA GLU A 25 6.14 -16.07 8.36
C GLU A 25 6.68 -17.12 7.37
N LYS A 26 7.54 -16.65 6.46
CA LYS A 26 8.34 -17.48 5.55
C LYS A 26 9.77 -16.96 5.52
N THR A 27 10.73 -17.81 5.20
CA THR A 27 12.09 -17.37 4.92
C THR A 27 12.13 -16.53 3.64
N ILE A 28 13.11 -15.63 3.52
CA ILE A 28 13.28 -14.82 2.30
C ILE A 28 13.45 -15.68 1.05
N THR A 29 14.09 -16.84 1.17
CA THR A 29 14.24 -17.79 0.06
C THR A 29 12.88 -18.31 -0.40
N GLU A 30 12.00 -18.69 0.53
CA GLU A 30 10.64 -19.14 0.22
C GLU A 30 9.82 -18.02 -0.42
N ILE A 31 9.85 -16.81 0.15
CA ILE A 31 9.20 -15.63 -0.42
C ILE A 31 9.63 -15.43 -1.88
N ARG A 32 10.93 -15.47 -2.18
CA ARG A 32 11.45 -15.25 -3.54
C ARG A 32 11.07 -16.37 -4.51
N SER A 33 10.84 -17.58 -4.02
CA SER A 33 10.39 -18.73 -4.81
C SER A 33 8.88 -18.78 -5.04
N SER A 34 8.10 -17.88 -4.44
CA SER A 34 6.63 -17.94 -4.49
C SER A 34 6.01 -17.59 -5.85
N PHE A 35 6.74 -16.96 -6.77
CA PHE A 35 6.18 -16.53 -8.06
C PHE A 35 5.51 -17.68 -8.79
N LYS A 36 4.21 -17.53 -9.05
CA LYS A 36 3.40 -18.49 -9.78
C LYS A 36 2.30 -17.79 -10.56
N VAL A 37 2.02 -18.28 -11.76
CA VAL A 37 0.87 -17.89 -12.56
C VAL A 37 -0.22 -18.93 -12.34
N ASP A 38 -1.28 -18.54 -11.64
CA ASP A 38 -2.43 -19.37 -11.34
C ASP A 38 -3.64 -18.97 -12.20
N VAL A 39 -4.63 -19.86 -12.24
CA VAL A 39 -5.95 -19.53 -12.78
C VAL A 39 -6.62 -18.46 -11.91
N PRO A 40 -7.55 -17.65 -12.47
CA PRO A 40 -8.33 -16.71 -11.67
C PRO A 40 -8.99 -17.38 -10.48
N LYS A 41 -9.08 -16.63 -9.37
CA LYS A 41 -9.67 -17.11 -8.12
C LYS A 41 -10.44 -16.01 -7.43
N THR A 42 -11.26 -16.38 -6.46
CA THR A 42 -11.87 -15.42 -5.53
C THR A 42 -10.77 -14.74 -4.72
N LEU A 43 -10.87 -13.43 -4.57
CA LEU A 43 -9.92 -12.62 -3.80
C LEU A 43 -10.38 -12.56 -2.36
N ASP A 44 -9.46 -12.75 -1.42
CA ASP A 44 -9.78 -12.81 0.01
C ASP A 44 -9.78 -11.42 0.64
N ASN A 45 -8.80 -10.58 0.26
CA ASN A 45 -8.58 -9.25 0.81
C ASN A 45 -8.12 -8.26 -0.29
N PRO A 46 -8.98 -7.95 -1.27
CA PRO A 46 -8.65 -6.98 -2.32
C PRO A 46 -8.51 -5.58 -1.73
N LYS A 47 -7.34 -4.94 -1.91
CA LYS A 47 -7.03 -3.64 -1.30
C LYS A 47 -6.63 -2.55 -2.29
N LYS A 48 -5.99 -2.90 -3.40
CA LYS A 48 -5.56 -1.93 -4.41
C LYS A 48 -5.93 -2.39 -5.80
N ILE A 49 -6.04 -1.43 -6.70
CA ILE A 49 -6.24 -1.68 -8.12
C ILE A 49 -5.42 -0.69 -8.92
N TYR A 50 -4.86 -1.18 -10.01
CA TYR A 50 -4.07 -0.43 -10.97
C TYR A 50 -4.68 -0.63 -12.36
N ILE A 51 -4.65 0.41 -13.20
CA ILE A 51 -5.23 0.39 -14.54
C ILE A 51 -4.11 0.55 -15.57
N TYR A 52 -4.07 -0.33 -16.58
CA TYR A 52 -3.18 -0.15 -17.73
C TYR A 52 -3.86 -0.59 -19.02
N GLY A 53 -4.15 0.39 -19.89
CA GLY A 53 -4.95 0.18 -21.09
C GLY A 53 -6.32 -0.38 -20.73
N LYS A 54 -6.64 -1.57 -21.25
CA LYS A 54 -7.90 -2.29 -20.95
C LYS A 54 -7.81 -3.19 -19.72
N TYR A 55 -6.64 -3.34 -19.10
CA TYR A 55 -6.43 -4.29 -18.01
C TYR A 55 -6.56 -3.63 -16.65
N LEU A 56 -7.17 -4.36 -15.72
CA LEU A 56 -7.17 -4.06 -14.29
C LEU A 56 -6.26 -5.05 -13.57
N PHE A 57 -5.50 -4.55 -12.60
CA PHE A 57 -4.64 -5.36 -11.73
C PHE A 57 -5.14 -5.18 -10.30
N ILE A 58 -5.86 -6.16 -9.77
CA ILE A 58 -6.49 -6.08 -8.45
C ILE A 58 -5.60 -6.82 -7.45
N VAL A 59 -4.96 -6.09 -6.55
CA VAL A 59 -4.07 -6.61 -5.52
C VAL A 59 -4.88 -7.24 -4.39
N ASP A 60 -4.65 -8.54 -4.17
CA ASP A 60 -5.11 -9.29 -3.01
C ASP A 60 -3.98 -9.28 -1.99
N GLU A 61 -4.16 -8.50 -0.92
CA GLU A 61 -3.08 -8.09 -0.03
C GLU A 61 -2.29 -9.29 0.50
N PHE A 62 -0.97 -9.16 0.39
CA PHE A 62 0.08 -10.13 0.65
C PHE A 62 0.07 -11.43 -0.18
N LYS A 63 -0.93 -11.67 -1.02
CA LYS A 63 -1.06 -12.91 -1.80
C LYS A 63 -0.61 -12.75 -3.24
N GLY A 64 -0.78 -11.55 -3.81
CA GLY A 64 -0.51 -11.29 -5.21
C GLY A 64 -1.55 -10.36 -5.82
N PHE A 65 -1.83 -10.55 -7.11
CA PHE A 65 -2.82 -9.74 -7.81
C PHE A 65 -3.50 -10.50 -8.96
N GLN A 66 -4.75 -10.13 -9.23
CA GLN A 66 -5.52 -10.66 -10.36
C GLN A 66 -5.45 -9.72 -11.55
N ILE A 67 -5.16 -10.26 -12.73
CA ILE A 67 -5.22 -9.56 -14.01
C ILE A 67 -6.61 -9.78 -14.60
N VAL A 68 -7.30 -8.70 -14.93
CA VAL A 68 -8.67 -8.71 -15.46
C VAL A 68 -8.69 -7.94 -16.77
N ASP A 69 -9.29 -8.52 -17.81
CA ASP A 69 -9.63 -7.80 -19.04
C ASP A 69 -10.92 -7.00 -18.81
N ASN A 70 -10.83 -5.69 -18.92
CA ASN A 70 -11.93 -4.76 -18.75
C ASN A 70 -12.26 -4.03 -20.07
N SER A 71 -12.07 -4.71 -21.21
CA SER A 71 -12.49 -4.21 -22.53
C SER A 71 -14.01 -3.97 -22.60
N ASP A 72 -14.80 -4.79 -21.90
CA ASP A 72 -16.22 -4.54 -21.64
C ASP A 72 -16.41 -4.26 -20.15
N VAL A 73 -16.64 -2.99 -19.81
CA VAL A 73 -16.79 -2.52 -18.43
C VAL A 73 -18.00 -3.12 -17.70
N ASN A 74 -18.99 -3.64 -18.44
CA ASN A 74 -20.15 -4.29 -17.86
C ASN A 74 -19.91 -5.79 -17.62
N ASN A 75 -18.84 -6.34 -18.19
CA ASN A 75 -18.48 -7.75 -18.09
C ASN A 75 -16.95 -7.94 -17.98
N PRO A 76 -16.32 -7.49 -16.88
CA PRO A 76 -14.89 -7.66 -16.66
C PRO A 76 -14.54 -9.16 -16.54
N MET A 77 -13.51 -9.60 -17.26
CA MET A 77 -13.16 -11.01 -17.37
C MET A 77 -11.79 -11.29 -16.72
N PRO A 78 -11.75 -12.01 -15.58
CA PRO A 78 -10.50 -12.42 -14.96
C PRO A 78 -9.68 -13.34 -15.88
N LEU A 79 -8.39 -13.07 -16.04
CA LEU A 79 -7.49 -13.82 -16.91
C LEU A 79 -6.53 -14.72 -16.12
N HIS A 80 -5.81 -14.15 -15.16
CA HIS A 80 -4.80 -14.84 -14.36
C HIS A 80 -4.77 -14.31 -12.93
N PHE A 81 -4.37 -15.15 -11.99
CA PHE A 81 -3.90 -14.71 -10.68
C PHE A 81 -2.39 -14.86 -10.61
N ILE A 82 -1.66 -13.77 -10.36
CA ILE A 82 -0.22 -13.78 -10.17
C ILE A 82 0.05 -13.87 -8.67
N HIS A 83 0.53 -15.01 -8.22
CA HIS A 83 0.91 -15.23 -6.83
C HIS A 83 2.31 -14.67 -6.57
N LEU A 84 2.41 -13.81 -5.57
CA LEU A 84 3.64 -13.20 -5.06
C LEU A 84 3.46 -13.00 -3.56
N ASP A 85 4.13 -13.81 -2.74
CA ASP A 85 4.06 -13.66 -1.29
C ASP A 85 4.54 -12.27 -0.86
N GLY A 86 3.78 -11.62 0.02
CA GLY A 86 4.05 -10.28 0.51
C GLY A 86 3.71 -9.15 -0.47
N CYS A 87 3.01 -9.42 -1.58
CA CYS A 87 2.62 -8.40 -2.56
C CYS A 87 1.54 -7.46 -2.00
N THR A 88 1.77 -6.16 -2.07
CA THR A 88 0.86 -5.13 -1.54
C THR A 88 0.64 -3.98 -2.52
N ASP A 89 1.33 -3.99 -3.66
CA ASP A 89 1.21 -2.96 -4.66
C ASP A 89 1.67 -3.44 -6.05
N VAL A 90 1.13 -2.81 -7.09
CA VAL A 90 1.42 -3.07 -8.49
C VAL A 90 1.52 -1.74 -9.24
N SER A 91 2.47 -1.63 -10.16
CA SER A 91 2.58 -0.57 -11.14
C SER A 91 2.90 -1.17 -12.51
N VAL A 92 2.43 -0.56 -13.61
CA VAL A 92 2.60 -1.13 -14.95
C VAL A 92 3.04 -0.04 -15.92
N ASN A 93 4.11 -0.31 -16.68
CA ASN A 93 4.57 0.55 -17.74
C ASN A 93 5.16 -0.26 -18.89
N ASN A 94 4.87 0.15 -20.13
CA ASN A 94 5.44 -0.42 -21.36
C ASN A 94 5.37 -1.97 -21.40
N GLY A 95 4.23 -2.54 -21.04
CA GLY A 95 4.05 -4.00 -21.03
C GLY A 95 4.82 -4.73 -19.91
N ILE A 96 5.38 -4.01 -18.94
CA ILE A 96 6.07 -4.57 -17.78
C ILE A 96 5.31 -4.20 -16.50
N ILE A 97 4.96 -5.22 -15.72
CA ILE A 97 4.45 -5.10 -14.37
C ILE A 97 5.63 -5.00 -13.41
N TYR A 98 5.57 -4.05 -12.49
CA TYR A 98 6.42 -3.95 -11.31
C TYR A 98 5.57 -4.21 -10.08
N ALA A 99 5.93 -5.21 -9.30
CA ALA A 99 5.20 -5.60 -8.10
C ALA A 99 6.18 -5.90 -6.98
N ASN A 100 5.77 -5.68 -5.74
CA ASN A 100 6.57 -6.15 -4.62
C ASN A 100 6.34 -7.64 -4.34
N GLN A 101 7.38 -8.29 -3.86
CA GLN A 101 7.36 -9.66 -3.36
C GLN A 101 8.22 -9.67 -2.09
N GLY A 102 7.55 -9.60 -0.94
CA GLY A 102 8.16 -9.26 0.32
C GLY A 102 8.98 -7.94 0.24
N PRO A 103 10.27 -7.95 0.61
CA PRO A 103 11.10 -6.74 0.61
C PRO A 103 11.69 -6.37 -0.78
N ASP A 104 11.43 -7.19 -1.81
CA ASP A 104 11.95 -7.02 -3.15
C ASP A 104 10.93 -6.37 -4.09
N ILE A 105 11.40 -5.79 -5.19
CA ILE A 105 10.59 -5.44 -6.36
C ILE A 105 10.94 -6.37 -7.51
N VAL A 106 9.94 -6.95 -8.14
CA VAL A 106 10.08 -7.83 -9.31
C VAL A 106 9.47 -7.19 -10.55
N SER A 107 10.00 -7.52 -11.71
CA SER A 107 9.41 -7.16 -13.00
C SER A 107 8.85 -8.39 -13.71
N LEU A 108 7.69 -8.27 -14.33
CA LEU A 108 7.03 -9.32 -15.11
C LEU A 108 6.64 -8.75 -16.48
N SER A 109 6.91 -9.44 -17.59
CA SER A 109 6.39 -9.01 -18.90
C SER A 109 4.97 -9.54 -19.12
N ILE A 110 4.11 -8.69 -19.69
CA ILE A 110 2.77 -9.02 -20.16
C ILE A 110 2.62 -8.92 -21.69
N ASP A 111 3.74 -8.93 -22.42
CA ASP A 111 3.73 -8.97 -23.89
C ASP A 111 3.03 -10.23 -24.42
N ASN A 112 3.11 -11.32 -23.65
CA ASN A 112 2.37 -12.55 -23.88
C ASN A 112 1.71 -13.03 -22.58
N LEU A 113 0.42 -12.72 -22.42
CA LEU A 113 -0.35 -13.13 -21.23
C LEU A 113 -0.47 -14.65 -21.07
N ALA A 114 -0.34 -15.43 -22.15
CA ALA A 114 -0.32 -16.89 -22.04
C ALA A 114 0.99 -17.43 -21.44
N ASN A 115 2.03 -16.60 -21.36
CA ASN A 115 3.34 -16.97 -20.81
C ASN A 115 3.97 -15.80 -20.04
N ILE A 116 3.37 -15.44 -18.90
CA ILE A 116 3.90 -14.40 -18.01
C ILE A 116 5.13 -14.96 -17.28
N GLN A 117 6.23 -14.22 -17.35
CA GLN A 117 7.51 -14.61 -16.77
C GLN A 117 8.07 -13.49 -15.90
N LEU A 118 8.74 -13.87 -14.82
CA LEU A 118 9.54 -12.95 -14.01
C LEU A 118 10.82 -12.62 -14.78
N THR A 119 10.99 -11.35 -15.14
CA THR A 119 12.08 -10.85 -15.99
C THR A 119 13.22 -10.20 -15.21
N GLY A 120 12.97 -9.77 -13.98
CA GLY A 120 13.98 -9.07 -13.17
C GLY A 120 13.58 -8.95 -11.70
N ARG A 121 14.57 -8.64 -10.86
CA ARG A 121 14.40 -8.44 -9.41
C ARG A 121 15.40 -7.42 -8.89
N VAL A 122 14.92 -6.48 -8.07
CA VAL A 122 15.73 -5.64 -7.20
C VAL A 122 15.48 -6.04 -5.76
N GLN A 123 16.52 -6.46 -5.05
CA GLN A 123 16.39 -7.04 -3.72
C GLN A 123 16.44 -5.98 -2.62
N ASN A 124 15.66 -6.20 -1.55
CA ASN A 124 15.73 -5.43 -0.29
C ASN A 124 15.61 -3.90 -0.48
N VAL A 125 14.67 -3.48 -1.33
CA VAL A 125 14.40 -2.06 -1.62
C VAL A 125 13.16 -1.52 -0.93
N MET A 126 12.31 -2.41 -0.43
CA MET A 126 11.14 -2.06 0.37
C MET A 126 11.48 -2.11 1.86
N ASN A 127 10.65 -1.45 2.67
CA ASN A 127 10.79 -1.39 4.11
C ASN A 127 10.88 -2.78 4.76
N THR A 128 11.83 -2.94 5.68
CA THR A 128 12.08 -4.16 6.46
C THR A 128 11.21 -4.29 7.71
N ALA A 129 10.19 -3.45 7.91
CA ALA A 129 9.29 -3.49 9.07
C ALA A 129 8.56 -4.84 9.23
N LEU A 130 8.38 -5.58 8.13
CA LEU A 130 7.78 -6.92 8.11
C LEU A 130 8.83 -8.05 8.24
N MET A 131 10.11 -7.70 8.46
CA MET A 131 11.17 -8.67 8.71
C MET A 131 11.20 -9.05 10.20
N ILE A 132 11.14 -10.35 10.49
CA ILE A 132 11.39 -10.90 11.83
C ILE A 132 12.61 -11.80 11.74
N GLY A 133 13.77 -11.29 12.17
CA GLY A 133 15.04 -11.98 11.99
C GLY A 133 15.34 -12.21 10.51
N ASN A 134 15.38 -13.48 10.09
CA ASN A 134 15.60 -13.88 8.69
C ASN A 134 14.30 -14.22 7.93
N ASN A 135 13.16 -14.08 8.59
CA ASN A 135 11.85 -14.32 8.01
C ASN A 135 11.16 -13.02 7.62
N PHE A 136 10.16 -13.14 6.75
CA PHE A 136 9.25 -12.08 6.36
C PHE A 136 7.82 -12.48 6.72
N ILE A 137 7.08 -11.56 7.33
CA ILE A 137 5.65 -11.71 7.59
C ILE A 137 4.91 -11.50 6.27
N TYR A 138 4.34 -12.56 5.72
CA TYR A 138 3.71 -12.55 4.40
C TYR A 138 2.18 -12.71 4.44
N ASP A 139 1.57 -12.87 5.62
CA ASP A 139 0.12 -12.79 5.80
C ASP A 139 -0.20 -12.73 7.31
N TYR A 140 -1.48 -12.61 7.66
CA TYR A 140 -1.96 -12.74 9.03
C TYR A 140 -3.23 -13.60 9.09
N ASP A 141 -3.21 -14.62 9.94
CA ASP A 141 -4.43 -15.34 10.31
C ASP A 141 -5.28 -14.46 11.22
N LYS A 142 -6.58 -14.36 10.90
CA LYS A 142 -7.57 -13.64 11.70
C LYS A 142 -8.32 -14.64 12.58
N VAL A 143 -8.11 -14.57 13.89
CA VAL A 143 -8.75 -15.46 14.87
C VAL A 143 -9.62 -14.63 15.80
N GLU A 144 -10.91 -14.98 15.91
CA GLU A 144 -11.78 -14.40 16.92
C GLU A 144 -11.47 -15.02 18.28
N VAL A 145 -11.10 -14.18 19.24
CA VAL A 145 -10.72 -14.56 20.60
C VAL A 145 -11.70 -13.93 21.57
N THR A 146 -12.19 -14.71 22.52
CA THR A 146 -13.00 -14.23 23.64
C THR A 146 -12.26 -14.47 24.93
N GLU A 147 -11.93 -13.40 25.66
CA GLU A 147 -11.18 -13.45 26.91
C GLU A 147 -11.98 -12.79 28.04
N GLU A 148 -11.87 -13.35 29.25
CA GLU A 148 -12.41 -12.76 30.47
C GLU A 148 -11.44 -11.70 30.99
N VAL A 149 -11.88 -10.44 31.06
CA VAL A 149 -11.05 -9.31 31.50
C VAL A 149 -11.70 -8.56 32.65
N PRO A 150 -10.92 -7.92 33.54
CA PRO A 150 -11.49 -7.05 34.57
C PRO A 150 -12.26 -5.89 33.95
N CYS A 151 -13.43 -5.58 34.49
CA CYS A 151 -14.25 -4.45 34.08
C CYS A 151 -13.43 -3.15 34.15
N GLY A 152 -13.50 -2.31 33.11
CA GLY A 152 -12.75 -1.05 33.04
C GLY A 152 -11.25 -1.20 32.76
N SER A 153 -10.73 -2.42 32.55
CA SER A 153 -9.34 -2.60 32.12
C SER A 153 -9.12 -1.97 30.73
N SER A 154 -8.17 -1.05 30.68
CA SER A 154 -7.62 -0.46 29.44
C SER A 154 -6.52 -1.33 28.83
N ALA A 155 -6.45 -2.62 29.22
CA ALA A 155 -5.48 -3.62 28.75
C ALA A 155 -5.49 -3.84 27.22
N PHE A 156 -6.41 -3.21 26.50
CA PHE A 156 -6.46 -3.08 25.04
C PHE A 156 -5.41 -2.12 24.44
N ARG A 157 -4.19 -2.05 25.00
CA ARG A 157 -3.07 -1.34 24.35
C ARG A 157 -1.99 -2.24 23.76
N SER A 158 -2.06 -3.56 23.95
CA SER A 158 -0.95 -4.47 23.58
C SER A 158 -1.30 -5.54 22.54
N GLY A 159 -2.20 -5.22 21.61
CA GLY A 159 -2.21 -5.82 20.26
C GLY A 159 -1.78 -4.81 19.18
N ARG A 160 -1.40 -3.60 19.59
CA ARG A 160 -0.86 -2.57 18.70
C ARG A 160 0.58 -2.92 18.35
N ASN A 161 0.74 -3.84 17.41
CA ASN A 161 1.56 -3.47 16.27
C ASN A 161 0.77 -2.38 15.56
N ASP A 162 0.96 -1.13 16.00
CA ASP A 162 0.40 0.11 15.44
C ASP A 162 1.05 0.39 14.06
N PHE A 163 1.06 -0.64 13.19
CA PHE A 163 1.48 -0.59 11.79
C PHE A 163 0.29 -0.68 10.84
N PHE A 164 -0.87 -1.16 11.30
CA PHE A 164 -2.09 -1.28 10.51
C PHE A 164 -3.33 -0.87 11.31
N SER A 165 -3.37 0.39 11.77
CA SER A 165 -4.56 0.99 12.37
C SER A 165 -5.19 2.04 11.45
N ALA A 166 -5.55 1.61 10.25
CA ALA A 166 -6.78 2.03 9.57
C ALA A 166 -6.96 1.17 8.34
N GLU A 167 -8.06 0.43 8.27
CA GLU A 167 -8.63 0.07 6.97
C GLU A 167 -9.08 1.38 6.29
N LYS A 168 -8.12 2.09 5.69
CA LYS A 168 -8.39 3.18 4.75
C LYS A 168 -8.81 2.55 3.43
N ASN A 169 -10.05 2.08 3.36
CA ASN A 169 -10.67 1.68 2.09
C ASN A 169 -11.11 2.95 1.32
N ASP A 170 -10.20 3.92 1.14
CA ASP A 170 -10.48 5.12 0.36
C ASP A 170 -9.83 5.00 -1.02
N PHE A 171 -10.66 4.56 -1.95
CA PHE A 171 -10.29 4.19 -3.29
C PHE A 171 -10.75 5.28 -4.26
N SER A 172 -9.80 6.10 -4.72
CA SER A 172 -10.01 7.10 -5.76
C SER A 172 -9.13 6.77 -6.97
N ILE A 173 -9.74 6.59 -8.14
CA ILE A 173 -9.05 6.55 -9.43
C ILE A 173 -9.16 7.94 -10.05
N THR A 174 -8.03 8.61 -10.24
CA THR A 174 -7.97 9.77 -11.14
C THR A 174 -7.86 9.28 -12.57
N ASN A 175 -8.96 9.33 -13.32
CA ASN A 175 -8.96 8.96 -14.73
C ASN A 175 -8.37 10.10 -15.58
N THR A 176 -7.07 10.36 -15.48
CA THR A 176 -6.38 11.30 -16.36
C THR A 176 -5.95 10.59 -17.63
N GLY A 177 -6.91 10.34 -18.51
CA GLY A 177 -6.66 10.06 -19.92
C GLY A 177 -6.05 11.31 -20.57
N SER A 178 -4.76 11.55 -20.35
CA SER A 178 -4.02 12.54 -21.13
C SER A 178 -3.38 11.82 -22.30
N SER A 179 -3.96 12.05 -23.48
CA SER A 179 -3.40 11.74 -24.80
C SER A 179 -2.00 12.36 -24.89
N GLY A 180 -0.97 11.58 -24.56
CA GLY A 180 0.41 12.06 -24.52
C GLY A 180 1.43 10.94 -24.31
N GLY A 181 1.59 10.06 -25.31
CA GLY A 181 2.86 9.44 -25.68
C GLY A 181 3.61 8.49 -24.72
N ASN A 182 3.19 8.30 -23.47
CA ASN A 182 3.86 7.38 -22.54
C ASN A 182 2.90 6.29 -22.06
N ASN A 183 3.23 5.04 -22.37
CA ASN A 183 2.48 3.82 -22.06
C ASN A 183 2.59 3.45 -20.56
N SER A 184 2.38 4.39 -19.63
CA SER A 184 2.31 4.13 -18.18
C SER A 184 0.86 4.05 -17.72
N GLY A 185 0.55 3.05 -16.89
CA GLY A 185 -0.78 2.95 -16.30
C GLY A 185 -0.99 3.92 -15.14
N THR A 186 -2.18 3.87 -14.55
CA THR A 186 -2.61 4.74 -13.46
C THR A 186 -2.87 3.91 -12.21
N GLY A 187 -2.15 4.21 -11.14
CA GLY A 187 -2.40 3.66 -9.82
C GLY A 187 -3.52 4.41 -9.12
N GLY A 188 -4.29 3.70 -8.31
CA GLY A 188 -5.24 4.33 -7.41
C GLY A 188 -4.57 5.22 -6.36
N SER A 189 -5.39 5.96 -5.65
CA SER A 189 -5.00 6.95 -4.64
C SER A 189 -4.16 6.41 -3.47
N LEU A 190 -4.11 5.08 -3.29
CA LEU A 190 -3.31 4.38 -2.27
C LEU A 190 -1.97 3.84 -2.80
N ALA A 191 -1.56 4.22 -4.01
CA ALA A 191 -0.33 3.75 -4.63
C ALA A 191 0.91 4.22 -3.85
N ARG A 192 1.81 3.28 -3.56
CA ARG A 192 3.17 3.51 -3.02
C ARG A 192 4.26 3.37 -4.06
N MET A 193 3.85 3.14 -5.30
CA MET A 193 4.73 3.05 -6.45
C MET A 193 4.23 3.98 -7.56
N SER A 194 5.12 4.79 -8.10
CA SER A 194 4.83 5.64 -9.25
C SER A 194 5.93 5.50 -10.28
N PHE A 195 5.56 5.24 -11.53
CA PHE A 195 6.51 5.22 -12.64
C PHE A 195 6.47 6.57 -13.37
N VAL A 196 7.64 7.17 -13.61
CA VAL A 196 7.77 8.36 -14.47
C VAL A 196 9.08 8.30 -15.25
N GLU A 197 8.99 8.36 -16.58
CA GLU A 197 10.14 8.52 -17.51
C GLU A 197 11.30 7.52 -17.28
N GLY A 198 11.00 6.23 -17.10
CA GLY A 198 12.02 5.20 -16.93
C GLY A 198 12.52 5.02 -15.49
N ILE A 199 11.92 5.74 -14.54
CA ILE A 199 12.21 5.65 -13.11
C ILE A 199 10.97 5.14 -12.38
N LEU A 200 11.14 4.09 -11.58
CA LEU A 200 10.15 3.65 -10.62
C LEU A 200 10.49 4.28 -9.26
N TYR A 201 9.58 5.09 -8.74
CA TYR A 201 9.65 5.69 -7.41
C TYR A 201 8.83 4.84 -6.45
N LEU A 202 9.44 4.48 -5.32
CA LEU A 202 8.86 3.69 -4.25
C LEU A 202 8.88 4.54 -2.99
N VAL A 203 7.79 4.52 -2.23
CA VAL A 203 7.76 5.12 -0.90
C VAL A 203 7.43 4.08 0.16
N ASP A 204 8.13 4.17 1.28
CA ASP A 204 7.68 3.58 2.55
C ASP A 204 7.23 4.69 3.51
N ASN A 205 7.06 4.36 4.79
CA ASN A 205 6.59 5.31 5.81
C ASN A 205 7.52 6.54 5.96
N THR A 206 8.81 6.41 5.65
CA THR A 206 9.83 7.44 5.91
C THR A 206 10.76 7.72 4.75
N SER A 207 10.81 6.85 3.76
CA SER A 207 11.84 6.83 2.74
C SER A 207 11.27 6.79 1.33
N LEU A 208 12.06 7.31 0.40
CA LEU A 208 11.85 7.23 -1.03
C LEU A 208 13.03 6.51 -1.66
N THR A 209 12.71 5.50 -2.45
CA THR A 209 13.68 4.73 -3.25
C THR A 209 13.37 4.92 -4.73
N THR A 210 14.41 5.11 -5.54
CA THR A 210 14.30 5.20 -7.00
C THR A 210 15.03 4.05 -7.67
N ILE A 211 14.36 3.45 -8.65
CA ILE A 211 14.87 2.34 -9.43
C ILE A 211 14.88 2.73 -10.91
N GLU A 212 16.03 2.59 -11.56
CA GLU A 212 16.13 2.66 -13.03
C GLU A 212 15.52 1.40 -13.62
N VAL A 213 14.54 1.50 -14.52
CA VAL A 213 13.94 0.30 -15.13
C VAL A 213 14.23 0.15 -16.62
N THR A 214 14.88 1.13 -17.26
CA THR A 214 15.17 1.09 -18.71
C THR A 214 16.45 0.31 -19.05
N ASN A 215 17.56 0.52 -18.32
CA ASN A 215 18.89 0.02 -18.71
C ASN A 215 19.57 -0.87 -17.65
N GLY A 216 18.88 -1.29 -16.60
CA GLY A 216 19.56 -2.09 -15.57
C GLY A 216 18.75 -2.58 -14.39
N PHE A 217 17.45 -2.29 -14.30
CA PHE A 217 16.58 -2.67 -13.18
C PHE A 217 17.31 -2.61 -11.84
N LYS A 218 17.79 -1.41 -11.47
CA LYS A 218 18.72 -1.20 -10.35
C LYS A 218 18.33 0.01 -9.51
N THR A 219 18.60 -0.08 -8.22
CA THR A 219 18.44 1.04 -7.30
C THR A 219 19.44 2.15 -7.61
N LEU A 220 18.97 3.38 -7.67
CA LEU A 220 19.79 4.56 -7.93
C LEU A 220 19.91 5.46 -6.71
N TYR A 221 18.84 5.56 -5.91
CA TYR A 221 18.82 6.39 -4.71
C TYR A 221 17.86 5.79 -3.68
N THR A 222 18.23 5.92 -2.41
CA THR A 222 17.32 5.75 -1.27
C THR A 222 17.61 6.87 -0.29
N GLY A 223 16.57 7.57 0.15
CA GLY A 223 16.71 8.64 1.13
C GLY A 223 15.48 8.80 2.00
N ASN A 224 15.70 9.27 3.22
CA ASN A 224 14.60 9.68 4.09
C ASN A 224 13.97 10.98 3.55
N ILE A 225 12.65 10.99 3.46
CA ILE A 225 11.85 12.11 2.96
C ILE A 225 10.78 12.55 3.96
N GLY A 226 10.86 12.12 5.22
CA GLY A 226 9.95 12.49 6.29
C GLY A 226 9.42 11.31 7.10
N PHE A 227 8.18 11.44 7.56
CA PHE A 227 7.48 10.46 8.39
C PHE A 227 6.03 10.33 7.94
N GLU A 228 5.41 9.20 8.28
CA GLU A 228 3.99 8.92 8.05
C GLU A 228 3.56 9.07 6.58
N ILE A 229 4.46 8.71 5.66
CA ILE A 229 4.19 8.68 4.22
C ILE A 229 3.29 7.49 3.90
N GLU A 230 2.29 7.76 3.09
CA GLU A 230 1.26 6.77 2.77
C GLU A 230 1.20 6.48 1.27
N THR A 231 1.38 7.51 0.43
CA THR A 231 1.13 7.44 -1.01
C THR A 231 2.12 8.29 -1.80
N ILE A 232 2.29 7.95 -3.08
CA ILE A 232 3.09 8.73 -4.03
C ILE A 232 2.37 8.83 -5.36
N PHE A 233 2.37 10.04 -5.92
CA PHE A 233 1.91 10.31 -7.26
C PHE A 233 2.96 11.12 -8.03
N GLY A 234 3.45 10.57 -9.15
CA GLY A 234 4.45 11.22 -9.98
C GLY A 234 3.87 11.86 -11.22
N THR A 235 4.36 13.06 -11.54
CA THR A 235 4.14 13.78 -12.80
C THR A 235 5.48 13.97 -13.50
N ALA A 236 5.48 14.51 -14.73
CA ALA A 236 6.73 14.81 -15.45
C ALA A 236 7.69 15.71 -14.65
N SER A 237 7.21 16.63 -13.82
CA SER A 237 8.07 17.58 -13.10
C SER A 237 8.10 17.39 -11.58
N HIS A 238 7.06 16.79 -10.98
CA HIS A 238 6.88 16.75 -9.53
C HIS A 238 6.50 15.36 -9.03
N LEU A 239 6.87 15.06 -7.78
CA LEU A 239 6.29 13.98 -6.99
C LEU A 239 5.45 14.60 -5.87
N PHE A 240 4.24 14.09 -5.72
CA PHE A 240 3.32 14.43 -4.65
C PHE A 240 3.29 13.25 -3.69
N ILE A 241 3.72 13.47 -2.47
CA ILE A 241 3.83 12.46 -1.43
C ILE A 241 2.73 12.73 -0.41
N GLY A 242 1.74 11.84 -0.34
CA GLY A 242 0.70 11.92 0.68
C GLY A 242 1.24 11.43 2.02
N THR A 243 0.96 12.17 3.09
CA THR A 243 1.24 11.79 4.47
C THR A 243 -0.05 11.81 5.30
N SER A 244 -0.01 11.21 6.48
CA SER A 244 -1.09 11.28 7.49
C SER A 244 -1.51 12.70 7.91
N THR A 245 -0.66 13.70 7.65
CA THR A 245 -0.79 15.08 8.15
C THR A 245 -0.78 16.13 7.06
N GLY A 246 -0.71 15.71 5.79
CA GLY A 246 -0.75 16.58 4.65
C GLY A 246 -0.06 15.99 3.43
N MET A 247 0.64 16.84 2.68
CA MET A 247 1.28 16.45 1.43
C MET A 247 2.63 17.15 1.28
N LEU A 248 3.63 16.39 0.86
CA LEU A 248 4.94 16.92 0.47
C LEU A 248 5.05 16.95 -1.05
N ILE A 249 5.61 18.01 -1.59
CA ILE A 249 5.84 18.20 -3.02
C ILE A 249 7.35 18.21 -3.24
N TYR A 250 7.83 17.29 -4.07
CA TYR A 250 9.22 17.17 -4.47
C TYR A 250 9.36 17.53 -5.94
N ASN A 251 10.41 18.27 -6.29
CA ASN A 251 10.85 18.41 -7.67
C ASN A 251 11.55 17.13 -8.11
N ARG A 252 11.23 16.63 -9.31
CA ARG A 252 11.98 15.53 -9.92
C ARG A 252 13.29 15.99 -10.54
N ASN A 253 13.36 17.21 -11.11
CA ASN A 253 14.49 17.72 -11.88
C ASN A 253 15.07 16.70 -12.90
N ASN A 254 14.20 15.86 -13.50
CA ASN A 254 14.56 14.70 -14.35
C ASN A 254 15.55 13.70 -13.70
N GLY A 255 15.63 13.71 -12.38
CA GLY A 255 16.65 13.03 -11.62
C GLY A 255 16.11 11.86 -10.80
N TYR A 256 17.05 10.98 -10.48
CA TYR A 256 16.87 9.84 -9.60
C TYR A 256 16.88 10.23 -8.12
N GLN A 257 17.14 11.51 -7.81
CA GLN A 257 17.20 12.05 -6.46
C GLN A 257 16.29 13.29 -6.37
N PRO A 258 14.99 13.09 -6.07
CA PRO A 258 14.03 14.18 -5.94
C PRO A 258 14.43 15.15 -4.82
N THR A 259 14.17 16.44 -5.02
CA THR A 259 14.47 17.48 -4.03
C THR A 259 13.18 18.09 -3.50
N TYR A 260 13.07 18.24 -2.18
CA TYR A 260 11.91 18.88 -1.56
C TYR A 260 11.70 20.31 -2.11
N LEU A 261 10.47 20.63 -2.53
CA LEU A 261 10.07 21.96 -2.96
C LEU A 261 9.26 22.66 -1.87
N SER A 262 8.16 22.04 -1.49
CA SER A 262 7.18 22.63 -0.58
C SER A 262 6.32 21.52 0.01
N GLY A 263 5.46 21.88 0.96
CA GLY A 263 4.52 20.95 1.55
C GLY A 263 3.36 21.74 2.15
N ILE A 264 2.23 21.05 2.29
CA ILE A 264 1.05 21.56 2.97
C ILE A 264 0.87 20.70 4.21
N SER A 265 0.81 21.35 5.37
CA SER A 265 0.49 20.73 6.66
C SER A 265 -0.94 21.09 7.07
N HIS A 266 -1.56 20.25 7.90
CA HIS A 266 -2.93 20.41 8.43
C HIS A 266 -4.07 20.11 7.45
N ALA A 267 -3.82 19.29 6.44
CA ALA A 267 -4.87 18.47 5.85
C ALA A 267 -4.83 17.11 6.56
N ARG A 268 -5.44 17.00 7.74
CA ARG A 268 -5.42 15.76 8.53
C ARG A 268 -6.53 14.83 8.06
N GLY A 269 -6.48 14.47 6.79
CA GLY A 269 -7.31 13.44 6.21
C GLY A 269 -6.71 12.06 6.43
N CYS A 270 -7.56 11.07 6.68
CA CYS A 270 -7.21 9.66 6.43
C CYS A 270 -7.21 9.35 4.91
N ASP A 271 -7.25 10.38 4.09
CA ASP A 271 -7.74 10.37 2.74
C ASP A 271 -6.59 10.74 1.79
N PRO A 272 -6.58 10.19 0.59
CA PRO A 272 -5.42 10.21 -0.27
C PRO A 272 -5.35 11.46 -1.17
N VAL A 273 -4.18 11.65 -1.77
CA VAL A 273 -3.91 12.74 -2.72
C VAL A 273 -4.18 12.28 -4.16
N ALA A 274 -4.86 13.12 -4.93
CA ALA A 274 -5.13 12.95 -6.35
C ALA A 274 -4.64 14.19 -7.11
N VAL A 275 -3.99 14.05 -8.27
CA VAL A 275 -3.49 15.22 -9.03
C VAL A 275 -4.03 15.20 -10.45
N GLN A 276 -4.52 16.35 -10.92
CA GLN A 276 -4.94 16.55 -12.30
C GLN A 276 -4.48 17.92 -12.81
N GLY A 277 -3.60 17.90 -13.81
CA GLY A 277 -3.03 19.12 -14.40
C GLY A 277 -2.20 19.90 -13.38
N ASN A 278 -2.64 21.12 -13.07
CA ASN A 278 -1.95 22.01 -12.12
C ASN A 278 -2.54 21.96 -10.69
N TYR A 279 -3.48 21.05 -10.43
CA TYR A 279 -4.20 20.97 -9.17
C TYR A 279 -3.92 19.64 -8.46
N ALA A 280 -3.62 19.73 -7.16
CA ALA A 280 -3.49 18.59 -6.27
C ALA A 280 -4.67 18.61 -5.31
N TYR A 281 -5.53 17.60 -5.43
CA TYR A 281 -6.71 17.40 -4.61
C TYR A 281 -6.33 16.58 -3.38
N VAL A 282 -6.55 17.16 -2.21
CA VAL A 282 -6.50 16.43 -0.94
C VAL A 282 -7.92 16.38 -0.42
N THR A 283 -8.52 15.19 -0.44
CA THR A 283 -9.80 14.98 0.24
C THR A 283 -9.54 14.86 1.73
N VAL A 284 -10.47 15.35 2.54
CA VAL A 284 -10.44 15.24 3.98
C VAL A 284 -11.82 14.84 4.44
N ARG A 285 -11.94 13.69 5.11
CA ARG A 285 -13.22 13.17 5.60
C ARG A 285 -13.40 13.45 7.08
N GLY A 286 -14.51 14.10 7.41
CA GLY A 286 -14.96 14.30 8.78
C GLY A 286 -15.48 13.01 9.41
N ASN A 287 -15.35 12.89 10.73
CA ASN A 287 -15.77 11.74 11.56
C ASN A 287 -14.96 10.42 11.38
N GLY A 288 -13.76 10.49 10.80
CA GLY A 288 -12.80 9.37 10.79
C GLY A 288 -11.85 9.36 12.00
N ASN A 289 -11.14 8.25 12.20
CA ASN A 289 -10.11 8.11 13.26
C ASN A 289 -8.95 9.12 13.14
N CYS A 290 -8.86 9.87 12.04
CA CYS A 290 -7.89 10.94 11.81
C CYS A 290 -8.28 12.30 12.41
N GLY A 291 -9.45 12.44 13.04
CA GLY A 291 -9.73 13.54 13.97
C GLY A 291 -10.21 14.86 13.35
N GLU A 292 -10.86 14.85 12.18
CA GLU A 292 -11.45 16.04 11.57
C GLU A 292 -12.99 16.09 11.69
N ALA A 293 -13.50 17.33 11.78
CA ALA A 293 -14.91 17.62 12.03
C ALA A 293 -15.76 17.72 10.74
N ASN A 294 -15.14 18.06 9.60
CA ASN A 294 -15.84 18.35 8.34
C ASN A 294 -15.27 17.55 7.16
N ASN A 295 -16.08 17.37 6.12
CA ASN A 295 -15.60 16.90 4.82
C ASN A 295 -15.10 18.10 4.01
N GLU A 296 -13.85 18.07 3.56
CA GLU A 296 -13.23 19.17 2.82
C GLU A 296 -12.48 18.65 1.58
N LEU A 297 -12.45 19.45 0.53
CA LEU A 297 -11.63 19.24 -0.65
C LEU A 297 -10.67 20.42 -0.76
N LEU A 298 -9.39 20.16 -0.57
CA LEU A 298 -8.33 21.15 -0.75
C LEU A 298 -7.81 21.03 -2.19
N VAL A 299 -7.61 22.17 -2.85
CA VAL A 299 -7.21 22.30 -4.26
C VAL A 299 -5.98 23.18 -4.37
#